data_AF-A0A1G3ZK97-F1
#
_entry.id   AF-A0A1G3ZK97-F1
#
_cell.length_a   1.000
_cell.length_b   1.000
_cell.length_c   1.000
_cell.angle_alpha   90.00
_cell.angle_beta   90.00
_cell.angle_gamma   90.00
#
_symmetry.space_group_name_H-M   'P 1'
#
loop_
_entity.id
_entity.type
_entity.pdbx_description
1 polymer ?
#
loop_
_entity_poly.entity_id
_entity_poly.type
_entity_poly.pdbx_seq_one_letter_code
_entity_poly.pdbx_strand_id
1 'polypeptide(L)' 'MRMIDPPNGWRYGFPKEYTPRENQTANEWLVECGYPQEAIDEMGEYFYVRQWDIHTGENIGKEN' A
#
# COMPACT_ATOMS: atom_id res chain seq x y z
N MET A 1 0.95 7.97 8.45
CA MET A 1 0.60 7.55 7.08
C MET A 1 0.83 6.06 6.96
N ARG A 2 -0.04 5.30 6.28
CA ARG A 2 0.19 3.86 6.03
C ARG A 2 0.67 3.67 4.60
N MET A 3 1.72 2.90 4.40
CA MET A 3 2.19 2.50 3.07
C MET A 3 1.73 1.07 2.78
N ILE A 4 1.33 0.80 1.54
CA ILE A 4 1.07 -0.55 1.02
C ILE A 4 1.95 -0.81 -0.20
N ASP A 5 2.49 -2.02 -0.28
CA ASP A 5 3.25 -2.53 -1.42
C ASP A 5 2.87 -3.99 -1.74
N PRO A 6 2.22 -4.25 -2.88
CA PRO A 6 1.91 -5.60 -3.32
C PRO A 6 3.15 -6.31 -3.89
N PRO A 7 3.10 -7.64 -4.12
CA PRO A 7 4.17 -8.39 -4.75
C PRO A 7 4.54 -7.79 -6.11
N ASN A 8 5.83 -7.60 -6.38
CA ASN A 8 6.30 -6.91 -7.58
C ASN A 8 5.74 -5.48 -7.77
N GLY A 9 5.25 -4.83 -6.70
CA GLY A 9 4.63 -3.52 -6.75
C GLY A 9 5.50 -2.42 -7.38
N TRP A 10 6.82 -2.54 -7.28
CA TRP A 10 7.79 -1.64 -7.94
C TRP A 10 7.59 -1.54 -9.46
N ARG A 11 7.06 -2.58 -10.12
CA ARG A 11 6.75 -2.56 -11.56
C ARG A 11 5.56 -1.67 -11.90
N TYR A 12 4.73 -1.36 -10.91
CA TYR A 12 3.48 -0.63 -11.03
C TYR A 12 3.48 0.67 -10.19
N GLY A 13 4.66 1.11 -9.73
CA GLY A 13 4.83 2.36 -9.00
C GLY A 13 4.42 2.31 -7.53
N PHE A 14 4.50 1.15 -6.88
CA PHE A 14 4.41 0.98 -5.43
C PHE A 14 5.82 0.95 -4.78
N PRO A 15 5.96 1.22 -3.46
CA PRO A 15 4.90 1.46 -2.46
C PRO A 15 4.10 2.75 -2.69
N LYS A 16 2.83 2.76 -2.26
CA LYS A 16 1.96 3.95 -2.27
C LYS A 16 1.34 4.16 -0.89
N GLU A 17 1.04 5.41 -0.56
CA GLU A 17 0.26 5.74 0.64
C GLU A 17 -1.16 5.20 0.49
N TYR A 18 -1.62 4.42 1.47
CA TYR A 18 -2.91 3.77 1.45
C TYR A 18 -4.03 4.73 1.82
N THR A 19 -4.84 5.11 0.83
CA THR A 19 -5.92 6.09 0.93
C THR A 19 -7.25 5.53 0.37
N PRO A 20 -7.80 4.44 0.95
CA PRO A 20 -9.04 3.84 0.46
C PRO A 20 -10.24 4.76 0.72
N ARG A 21 -11.26 4.69 -0.16
CA ARG A 21 -12.59 5.25 0.12
C ARG A 21 -13.33 4.43 1.17
N GLU A 22 -14.39 5.00 1.74
CA GLU A 22 -15.30 4.26 2.62
C GLU A 22 -15.86 3.03 1.89
N ASN A 23 -15.82 1.88 2.56
CA ASN A 23 -16.22 0.56 2.02
C ASN A 23 -15.40 0.03 0.83
N GLN A 24 -14.27 0.65 0.47
CA GLN A 24 -13.36 0.12 -0.54
C GLN A 24 -12.44 -0.95 0.07
N THR A 25 -12.36 -2.10 -0.59
CA THR A 25 -11.41 -3.16 -0.23
C THR A 25 -9.99 -2.81 -0.67
N ALA A 26 -8.98 -3.41 -0.02
CA ALA A 26 -7.59 -3.21 -0.41
C ALA A 26 -7.31 -3.61 -1.86
N ASN A 27 -7.93 -4.68 -2.36
CA ASN A 27 -7.75 -5.16 -3.73
C ASN A 27 -8.32 -4.17 -4.75
N GLU A 28 -9.52 -3.64 -4.51
CA GLU A 28 -10.11 -2.60 -5.36
C GLU A 28 -9.22 -1.35 -5.41
N TRP A 29 -8.67 -0.93 -4.26
CA TRP A 29 -7.75 0.21 -4.19
C TRP A 29 -6.44 -0.04 -4.95
N LEU A 30 -5.87 -1.26 -4.83
CA LEU A 30 -4.67 -1.65 -5.56
C LEU A 30 -4.87 -1.59 -7.08
N VAL A 31 -5.99 -2.11 -7.57
CA VAL A 31 -6.34 -2.11 -9.00
C VAL A 31 -6.55 -0.69 -9.51
N GLU A 32 -7.25 0.15 -8.75
CA GLU A 32 -7.40 1.58 -9.07
C GLU A 32 -6.06 2.32 -9.12
N CYS A 33 -5.11 1.94 -8.25
CA CYS A 33 -3.74 2.47 -8.24
C CYS A 33 -2.84 1.90 -9.35
N GLY A 34 -3.33 0.99 -10.19
CA GLY A 34 -2.61 0.43 -11.34
C GLY A 34 -1.94 -0.93 -11.10
N TYR A 35 -2.23 -1.62 -9.99
CA TYR A 35 -1.78 -3.00 -9.81
C TYR A 35 -2.68 -3.97 -10.62
N PRO A 36 -2.13 -4.96 -11.35
CA PRO A 36 -2.95 -5.83 -12.20
C PRO A 36 -3.89 -6.71 -11.37
N GLN A 37 -5.17 -6.78 -11.78
CA GLN A 37 -6.15 -7.70 -11.19
C GLN A 37 -5.70 -9.15 -11.35
N GLU A 38 -5.10 -9.51 -12.50
CA GLU A 38 -4.62 -10.86 -12.78
C GLU A 38 -3.56 -11.31 -11.78
N ALA A 39 -2.70 -10.39 -11.33
CA ALA A 39 -1.67 -10.70 -10.33
C ALA A 39 -2.26 -10.96 -8.94
N ILE A 40 -3.45 -10.45 -8.64
CA ILE A 40 -4.21 -10.77 -7.42
C ILE A 40 -4.88 -12.13 -7.59
N ASP A 41 -5.56 -12.34 -8.72
CA ASP A 41 -6.33 -13.55 -9.01
C ASP A 41 -5.44 -14.80 -9.09
N GLU A 42 -4.26 -14.69 -9.70
CA GLU A 42 -3.26 -15.77 -9.78
C GLU A 42 -2.79 -16.26 -8.41
N MET A 43 -2.74 -15.36 -7.41
CA MET A 43 -2.36 -15.70 -6.05
C MET A 43 -3.55 -16.16 -5.20
N GLY A 44 -4.76 -15.72 -5.55
CA GLY A 44 -6.00 -16.10 -4.87
C GLY A 44 -5.93 -15.86 -3.36
N GLU A 45 -6.21 -16.90 -2.58
CA GLU A 45 -6.19 -16.84 -1.11
C GLU A 45 -4.79 -16.59 -0.51
N TYR A 46 -3.73 -16.79 -1.30
CA TYR A 46 -2.34 -16.54 -0.88
C TYR A 46 -1.85 -15.13 -1.22
N PHE A 47 -2.72 -14.29 -1.79
CA PHE A 47 -2.38 -12.91 -2.05
C PHE A 47 -2.04 -12.18 -0.73
N TYR A 48 -0.94 -11.44 -0.73
CA TYR A 48 -0.47 -10.69 0.43
C TYR A 48 0.00 -9.31 0.01
N VAL A 49 0.09 -8.40 0.98
CA VAL A 49 0.73 -7.09 0.80
C VAL A 49 1.72 -6.84 1.92
N ARG A 50 2.78 -6.09 1.62
CA ARG A 50 3.60 -5.47 2.67
C ARG A 50 2.91 -4.18 3.09
N GLN A 51 2.83 -3.93 4.40
CA GLN A 51 2.28 -2.70 4.94
C GLN A 51 3.11 -2.22 6.13
N TRP A 52 3.28 -0.90 6.25
CA TRP A 52 3.97 -0.28 7.38
C TRP A 52 3.46 1.15 7.60
N ASP A 53 3.49 1.59 8.87
CA ASP A 53 3.11 2.95 9.24
C ASP A 53 4.35 3.85 9.28
N ILE A 54 4.30 4.94 8.52
CA ILE A 54 5.26 6.04 8.60
C ILE A 54 4.73 7.04 9.62
N HIS A 55 5.52 7.25 10.67
CA HIS A 55 5.32 8.34 11.62
C HIS A 55 6.08 9.55 11.08
N THR A 56 5.36 10.56 10.59
CA THR A 56 5.96 11.86 10.29
C THR A 56 6.33 12.49 11.63
N GLY A 57 7.59 12.38 12.03
CA GLY A 57 8.06 13.04 13.24
C GLY A 57 7.94 14.55 13.07
N GLU A 58 7.15 15.20 13.92
CA GLU A 58 7.55 16.52 14.38
C GLU A 58 8.85 16.32 15.16
N ASN A 59 9.99 16.49 14.50
CA ASN A 59 11.23 16.82 15.19
C ASN A 59 11.09 18.26 15.70
N ILE A 60 10.30 18.47 16.75
CA ILE A 60 10.48 19.66 17.57
C ILE A 60 11.77 19.40 18.34
N GLY A 61 12.83 20.03 17.87
CA GLY A 61 14.15 19.95 18.47
C GLY A 61 14.05 20.13 19.98
N LYS A 62 14.67 19.20 20.72
CA LYS A 62 15.24 19.56 22.00
C LYS A 62 16.74 19.50 21.83
N GLU A 63 17.27 20.70 21.61
CA GLU A 63 18.66 21.04 21.85
C GLU A 63 19.05 20.67 23.30
N ASN A 64 20.26 20.13 23.40
CA ASN A 64 21.14 19.96 24.56
C ASN A 64 20.75 18.93 25.63
#